data_AF-A0A9N9MFY2-F1
#
_entry.id   AF-A0A9N9MFY2-F1
#
_cell.length_a   1.000
_cell.length_b   1.000
_cell.length_c   1.000
_cell.angle_alpha   90.00
_cell.angle_beta   90.00
_cell.angle_gamma   90.00
#
_symmetry.space_group_name_H-M   'P 1'
#
loop_
_entity.id
_entity.type
_entity.pdbx_description
1 polymer ?
#
loop_
_entity_poly.entity_id
_entity_poly.type
_entity_poly.pdbx_seq_one_letter_code
_entity_poly.pdbx_strand_id
1 'polypeptide(L)'
;MSSSHQYLKASSSKPITRLGDIEHLPQLSENLLALCLTPEYSDIVLVVEGQKLHAHKVILAARSEYFRALLYGGLKESNQPEIILHDAPLNAFKILLKYIYTGHMFLMTLKEDVILDTLGLAHQYGFEELESAISDILRQLLALRNVCAILDTAHLYGLDKLIKVCHSFLDKHASEILLHESFVTLSQVALIELLQRDSFFAPEVEIFRGVCNWCKVNEDIDDKAMNCVRLPLMSVVDLLSVVRPAGLVKPDTLLDAIAERTNCRISTLPHRGLLVVNENVACPRTGSKVVAGELTEFLLDGDNYSYDMDKGYTRHAINGPVDQGIIVKLGVPSIINHIRMLLWDRDIRSYSYYVEVSMEQKDWVRVVDYSQYCCRSWQELYFDTRVVQYIRIVGTHNTVNKVFHLVTFECMYKQKIPKMVGDVICPNYNVATLEKSAVVIEGVSRARNALLNGDTKQYDWDSGYTCHQLGSGAILIQLGQPHIISSLRLLLWDCDDRSYSYYIESSINIWEWEMVVDNTRESCKSWQVIKFPERPVVFIRIVGTHNTANEVFHCVHFECPSSEDVNSQSCSVTVSLGNKNKETSTSSVGSSTSTVEENAQFAETALEAEEVIVPPAAVGNHSNNLF
;
A
#
# COMPACT_ATOMS: atom_id res chain seq x y z
N MET A 1 15.05 -39.88 -19.87
CA MET A 1 14.46 -39.79 -21.23
C MET A 1 14.08 -38.35 -21.47
N SER A 2 14.49 -37.85 -22.63
CA SER A 2 14.48 -36.46 -23.08
C SER A 2 13.07 -35.86 -23.21
N SER A 3 12.89 -34.62 -22.76
CA SER A 3 11.91 -33.66 -23.31
C SER A 3 12.20 -32.27 -22.71
N SER A 4 13.02 -31.46 -23.37
CA SER A 4 12.59 -30.33 -24.24
C SER A 4 12.43 -29.01 -23.46
N HIS A 5 13.52 -28.26 -23.37
CA HIS A 5 13.55 -26.86 -22.93
C HIS A 5 12.65 -26.00 -23.85
N GLN A 6 11.57 -25.46 -23.29
CA GLN A 6 10.75 -24.42 -23.91
C GLN A 6 11.46 -23.07 -23.74
N TYR A 7 11.98 -22.51 -24.83
CA TYR A 7 12.35 -21.11 -24.93
C TYR A 7 11.07 -20.25 -24.93
N LEU A 8 10.91 -19.41 -23.91
CA LEU A 8 9.83 -18.43 -23.81
C LEU A 8 10.24 -17.13 -24.54
N LYS A 9 9.39 -16.74 -25.49
CA LYS A 9 9.44 -15.47 -26.23
C LYS A 9 9.32 -14.29 -25.27
N ALA A 10 10.35 -13.46 -25.19
CA ALA A 10 10.20 -12.08 -24.73
C ALA A 10 9.35 -11.30 -25.74
N SER A 11 8.39 -10.52 -25.26
CA SER A 11 7.59 -9.58 -26.05
C SER A 11 8.47 -8.43 -26.52
N SER A 12 9.20 -8.62 -27.62
CA SER A 12 9.74 -7.49 -28.38
C SER A 12 8.66 -6.98 -29.32
N SER A 13 8.35 -5.69 -29.24
CA SER A 13 7.66 -4.98 -30.29
C SER A 13 8.54 -5.03 -31.54
N LYS A 14 8.37 -6.05 -32.38
CA LYS A 14 8.98 -6.05 -33.71
C LYS A 14 8.45 -4.83 -34.45
N PRO A 15 9.31 -3.97 -35.03
CA PRO A 15 8.82 -2.99 -35.97
C PRO A 15 8.09 -3.75 -37.08
N ILE A 16 6.84 -3.36 -37.34
CA ILE A 16 6.09 -3.86 -38.48
C ILE A 16 6.83 -3.32 -39.71
N THR A 17 7.69 -4.15 -40.30
CA THR A 17 8.40 -3.83 -41.54
C THR A 17 7.32 -3.51 -42.59
N ARG A 18 7.28 -2.26 -43.05
CA ARG A 18 6.31 -1.84 -44.05
C ARG A 18 6.71 -2.51 -45.36
N LEU A 19 5.72 -2.86 -46.19
CA LEU A 19 5.98 -3.43 -47.51
C LEU A 19 6.79 -2.42 -48.34
N GLY A 20 8.05 -2.73 -48.64
CA GLY A 20 8.98 -1.85 -49.36
C GLY A 20 10.20 -1.38 -48.56
N ASP A 21 10.30 -1.70 -47.27
CA ASP A 21 11.48 -1.37 -46.46
C ASP A 21 12.68 -2.26 -46.84
N ILE A 22 13.82 -1.63 -47.17
CA ILE A 22 15.11 -2.31 -47.40
C ILE A 22 15.95 -2.17 -46.13
N GLU A 23 16.19 -3.28 -45.42
CA GLU A 23 16.97 -3.29 -44.17
C GLU A 23 18.39 -3.80 -44.40
N HIS A 24 19.37 -2.90 -44.26
CA HIS A 24 20.81 -3.23 -44.29
C HIS A 24 21.53 -2.87 -42.99
N LEU A 25 20.78 -2.65 -41.89
CA LEU A 25 21.35 -2.29 -40.58
C LEU A 25 22.37 -3.32 -40.06
N PRO A 26 22.17 -4.65 -40.18
CA PRO A 26 23.19 -5.61 -39.75
C PRO A 26 24.49 -5.47 -40.53
N GLN A 27 24.41 -5.30 -41.86
CA GLN A 27 25.60 -5.13 -42.70
C GLN A 27 26.31 -3.80 -42.42
N LEU A 28 25.54 -2.72 -42.20
CA LEU A 28 26.09 -1.42 -41.79
C LEU A 28 26.82 -1.53 -40.45
N SER A 29 26.24 -2.23 -39.47
CA SER A 29 26.86 -2.49 -38.17
C SER A 29 28.20 -3.24 -38.31
N GLU A 30 28.26 -4.30 -39.13
CA GLU A 30 29.51 -5.03 -39.39
C GLU A 30 30.56 -4.15 -40.10
N ASN A 31 30.13 -3.32 -41.06
CA ASN A 31 31.02 -2.40 -41.76
C ASN A 31 31.62 -1.36 -40.79
N LEU A 32 30.84 -0.85 -39.83
CA LEU A 32 31.33 0.04 -38.79
C LEU A 32 32.23 -0.70 -37.79
N LEU A 33 31.89 -1.93 -37.40
CA LEU A 33 32.71 -2.74 -36.50
C LEU A 33 34.13 -2.97 -37.06
N ALA A 34 34.27 -3.13 -38.39
CA ALA A 34 35.57 -3.27 -39.06
C ALA A 34 36.48 -2.03 -38.90
N LEU A 35 35.91 -0.85 -38.64
CA LEU A 35 36.64 0.39 -38.33
C LEU A 35 36.97 0.53 -36.83
N CYS A 36 36.44 -0.33 -35.97
CA CYS A 36 36.67 -0.27 -34.53
C CYS A 36 38.05 -0.84 -34.18
N LEU A 37 38.82 -0.15 -33.34
CA LEU A 37 40.15 -0.58 -32.88
C LEU A 37 41.21 -0.72 -34.00
N THR A 38 40.97 -0.12 -35.16
CA THR A 38 41.93 -0.06 -36.27
C THR A 38 42.49 1.36 -36.43
N PRO A 39 43.77 1.52 -36.81
CA PRO A 39 44.35 2.85 -37.01
C PRO A 39 43.85 3.54 -38.29
N GLU A 40 43.23 2.79 -39.19
CA GLU A 40 42.74 3.27 -40.48
C GLU A 40 41.62 4.31 -40.28
N TYR A 41 41.79 5.50 -40.84
CA TYR A 41 40.86 6.64 -40.72
C TYR A 41 40.59 7.15 -39.29
N SER A 42 41.23 6.56 -38.27
CA SER A 42 41.12 7.01 -36.88
C SER A 42 41.66 8.42 -36.71
N ASP A 43 40.89 9.27 -36.03
CA ASP A 43 41.21 10.67 -35.74
C ASP A 43 41.38 10.94 -34.23
N ILE A 44 41.31 9.89 -33.41
CA ILE A 44 41.58 9.92 -31.97
C ILE A 44 42.13 8.58 -31.45
N VAL A 45 43.01 8.65 -30.46
CA VAL A 45 43.49 7.51 -29.68
C VAL A 45 43.05 7.63 -28.23
N LEU A 46 42.34 6.62 -27.72
CA LEU A 46 41.94 6.52 -26.32
C LEU A 46 42.92 5.61 -25.58
N VAL A 47 43.52 6.09 -24.50
CA VAL A 47 44.43 5.31 -23.66
C VAL A 47 43.68 4.81 -22.45
N VAL A 48 43.56 3.48 -22.34
CA VAL A 48 42.84 2.80 -21.26
C VAL A 48 43.78 1.79 -20.64
N GLU A 49 44.07 1.90 -19.34
CA GLU A 49 45.07 1.06 -18.63
C GLU A 49 46.42 0.97 -19.37
N GLY A 50 46.86 2.07 -19.97
CA GLY A 50 48.11 2.15 -20.74
C GLY A 50 48.06 1.54 -22.15
N GLN A 51 46.93 0.97 -22.57
CA GLN A 51 46.71 0.44 -23.92
C GLN A 51 46.08 1.48 -24.83
N LYS A 52 46.63 1.63 -26.04
CA LYS A 52 46.14 2.57 -27.06
C LYS A 52 45.02 1.95 -27.89
N LEU A 53 43.86 2.57 -27.89
CA LEU A 53 42.67 2.15 -28.64
C LEU A 53 42.33 3.21 -29.69
N HIS A 54 42.41 2.84 -30.96
CA HIS A 54 42.05 3.74 -32.07
C HIS A 54 40.53 3.83 -32.24
N ALA A 55 40.02 5.05 -32.40
CA ALA A 55 38.59 5.31 -32.55
C ALA A 55 38.31 6.52 -33.46
N HIS A 56 37.02 6.83 -33.67
CA HIS A 56 36.57 7.97 -34.48
C HIS A 56 35.76 8.97 -33.64
N LYS A 57 36.18 10.24 -33.63
CA LYS A 57 35.54 11.31 -32.83
C LYS A 57 34.06 11.46 -33.17
N VAL A 58 33.73 11.41 -34.47
CA VAL A 58 32.35 11.58 -34.95
C VAL A 58 31.42 10.47 -34.46
N ILE A 59 31.88 9.21 -34.40
CA ILE A 59 31.08 8.08 -33.94
C ILE A 59 30.87 8.17 -32.43
N LEU A 60 31.94 8.42 -31.67
CA LEU A 60 31.87 8.59 -30.21
C LEU A 60 30.89 9.70 -29.83
N ALA A 61 31.04 10.88 -30.45
CA ALA A 61 30.19 12.04 -30.17
C ALA A 61 28.75 11.89 -30.66
N ALA A 62 28.49 11.11 -31.71
CA ALA A 62 27.13 10.85 -32.16
C ALA A 62 26.36 9.87 -31.25
N ARG A 63 27.07 9.10 -30.42
CA ARG A 63 26.50 8.02 -29.60
C ARG A 63 26.47 8.35 -28.10
N SER A 64 27.20 9.36 -27.64
CA SER A 64 27.27 9.74 -26.23
C SER A 64 27.54 11.22 -26.06
N GLU A 65 26.72 11.85 -25.22
CA GLU A 65 26.81 13.30 -25.00
C GLU A 65 28.05 13.65 -24.18
N TYR A 66 28.52 12.73 -23.36
CA TYR A 66 29.80 12.82 -22.67
C TYR A 66 30.96 12.95 -23.67
N PHE A 67 31.06 12.02 -24.63
CA PHE A 67 32.11 12.09 -25.64
C PHE A 67 31.94 13.30 -26.57
N ARG A 68 30.70 13.71 -26.86
CA ARG A 68 30.43 14.94 -27.61
C ARG A 68 30.99 16.17 -26.90
N ALA A 69 30.76 16.30 -25.60
CA ALA A 69 31.30 17.38 -24.79
C ALA A 69 32.84 17.30 -24.68
N LEU A 70 33.40 16.11 -24.46
CA LEU A 70 34.85 15.91 -24.37
C LEU A 70 35.59 16.30 -25.66
N LEU A 71 35.06 15.90 -26.80
CA LEU A 71 35.73 16.01 -28.10
C LEU A 71 35.42 17.30 -28.85
N TYR A 72 34.23 17.88 -28.65
CA TYR A 72 33.75 19.07 -29.37
C TYR A 72 33.32 20.22 -28.45
N GLY A 73 33.38 20.06 -27.12
CA GLY A 73 32.97 21.07 -26.14
C GLY A 73 34.00 22.16 -25.85
N GLY A 74 35.16 22.15 -26.51
CA GLY A 74 36.19 23.21 -26.37
C GLY A 74 37.12 23.05 -25.17
N LEU A 75 37.16 21.86 -24.56
CA LEU A 75 38.12 21.50 -23.52
C LEU A 75 39.52 21.24 -24.10
N LYS A 76 40.54 21.13 -23.25
CA LYS A 76 41.93 20.90 -23.68
C LYS A 76 42.06 19.61 -24.51
N GLU A 77 41.30 18.60 -24.10
CA GLU A 77 41.19 17.27 -24.70
C GLU A 77 40.64 17.33 -26.13
N SER A 78 39.80 18.30 -26.47
CA SER A 78 39.23 18.46 -27.81
C SER A 78 40.31 18.63 -28.90
N ASN A 79 41.45 19.24 -28.53
CA ASN A 79 42.59 19.50 -29.40
C ASN A 79 43.70 18.44 -29.30
N GLN A 80 43.54 17.42 -28.45
CA GLN A 80 44.54 16.37 -28.28
C GLN A 80 44.31 15.19 -29.24
N PRO A 81 45.38 14.60 -29.80
CA PRO A 81 45.29 13.39 -30.61
C PRO A 81 45.15 12.12 -29.76
N GLU A 82 45.50 12.21 -28.47
CA GLU A 82 45.50 11.11 -27.52
C GLU A 82 44.82 11.57 -26.22
N ILE A 83 43.82 10.82 -25.75
CA ILE A 83 43.06 11.11 -24.54
C ILE A 83 43.19 9.92 -23.60
N ILE A 84 43.56 10.18 -22.35
CA ILE A 84 43.66 9.15 -21.31
C ILE A 84 42.30 9.06 -20.61
N LEU A 85 41.70 7.88 -20.61
CA LEU A 85 40.49 7.60 -19.84
C LEU A 85 40.91 6.99 -18.50
N HIS A 86 40.76 7.79 -17.47
CA HIS A 86 40.94 7.35 -16.09
C HIS A 86 39.72 6.53 -15.65
N ASP A 87 39.95 5.54 -14.79
CA ASP A 87 38.91 4.72 -14.14
C ASP A 87 38.04 3.86 -15.08
N ALA A 88 38.61 3.40 -16.21
CA ALA A 88 37.93 2.49 -17.13
C ALA A 88 38.67 1.14 -17.25
N PRO A 89 38.07 0.01 -16.84
CA PRO A 89 38.64 -1.32 -17.06
C PRO A 89 38.74 -1.62 -18.57
N LEU A 90 39.93 -2.04 -19.04
CA LEU A 90 40.20 -2.18 -20.48
C LEU A 90 39.23 -3.13 -21.20
N ASN A 91 38.89 -4.26 -20.58
CA ASN A 91 38.02 -5.27 -21.20
C ASN A 91 36.58 -4.75 -21.35
N ALA A 92 36.04 -4.14 -20.30
CA ALA A 92 34.71 -3.52 -20.33
C ALA A 92 34.66 -2.37 -21.35
N PHE A 93 35.70 -1.53 -21.40
CA PHE A 93 35.75 -0.42 -22.35
C PHE A 93 35.82 -0.90 -23.80
N LYS A 94 36.56 -1.98 -24.11
CA LYS A 94 36.55 -2.58 -25.45
C LYS A 94 35.17 -3.09 -25.86
N ILE A 95 34.41 -3.65 -24.92
CA ILE A 95 33.04 -4.14 -25.17
C ILE A 95 32.11 -2.95 -25.41
N LEU A 96 32.19 -1.92 -24.57
CA LEU A 96 31.43 -0.68 -24.76
C LEU A 96 31.78 0.00 -26.08
N LEU A 97 33.05 0.09 -26.45
CA LEU A 97 33.48 0.69 -27.71
C LEU A 97 32.92 -0.06 -28.92
N LYS A 98 32.90 -1.40 -28.88
CA LYS A 98 32.24 -2.19 -29.93
C LYS A 98 30.74 -1.87 -29.98
N TYR A 99 30.07 -1.79 -28.84
CA TYR A 99 28.66 -1.40 -28.78
C TYR A 99 28.41 0.01 -29.32
N ILE A 100 29.30 0.96 -29.08
CA ILE A 100 29.19 2.33 -29.64
C ILE A 100 29.12 2.27 -31.16
N TYR A 101 29.93 1.42 -31.80
CA TYR A 101 29.98 1.28 -33.25
C TYR A 101 28.81 0.46 -33.83
N THR A 102 28.37 -0.58 -33.14
CA THR A 102 27.42 -1.57 -33.68
C THR A 102 25.99 -1.40 -33.18
N GLY A 103 25.80 -0.78 -32.01
CA GLY A 103 24.55 -0.81 -31.27
C GLY A 103 24.18 -2.21 -30.73
N HIS A 104 25.11 -3.18 -30.78
CA HIS A 104 24.85 -4.56 -30.41
C HIS A 104 25.85 -5.06 -29.36
N MET A 105 25.34 -5.71 -28.32
CA MET A 105 26.14 -6.31 -27.25
C MET A 105 25.51 -7.65 -26.83
N PHE A 106 26.34 -8.69 -26.71
CA PHE A 106 25.91 -10.00 -26.24
C PHE A 106 26.54 -10.31 -24.88
N LEU A 107 25.76 -10.12 -23.81
CA LEU A 107 26.26 -10.22 -22.42
C LEU A 107 26.46 -11.66 -21.95
N MET A 108 25.73 -12.64 -22.50
CA MET A 108 25.68 -14.01 -21.96
C MET A 108 27.01 -14.78 -22.09
N THR A 109 27.91 -14.31 -22.96
CA THR A 109 29.27 -14.85 -23.11
C THR A 109 30.30 -14.17 -22.22
N LEU A 110 29.93 -13.08 -21.55
CA LEU A 110 30.81 -12.31 -20.69
C LEU A 110 30.81 -12.87 -19.28
N LYS A 111 31.91 -12.64 -18.57
CA LYS A 111 31.99 -12.91 -17.14
C LYS A 111 31.25 -11.83 -16.35
N GLU A 112 30.75 -12.19 -15.16
CA GLU A 112 29.91 -11.32 -14.34
C GLU A 112 30.60 -10.00 -13.95
N ASP A 113 31.88 -10.04 -13.59
CA ASP A 113 32.74 -8.87 -13.32
C ASP A 113 32.77 -7.89 -14.51
N VAL A 114 32.98 -8.41 -15.72
CA VAL A 114 33.02 -7.61 -16.95
C VAL A 114 31.66 -6.98 -17.25
N ILE A 115 30.55 -7.67 -16.92
CA ILE A 115 29.20 -7.13 -17.10
C ILE A 115 28.97 -5.95 -16.15
N LEU A 116 29.36 -6.07 -14.89
CA LEU A 116 29.25 -5.01 -13.89
C LEU A 116 30.13 -3.80 -14.23
N ASP A 117 31.37 -4.04 -14.67
CA ASP A 117 32.25 -2.98 -15.16
C ASP A 117 31.63 -2.26 -16.38
N THR A 118 31.04 -3.02 -17.30
CA THR A 118 30.39 -2.45 -18.50
C THR A 118 29.15 -1.63 -18.12
N LEU A 119 28.38 -2.06 -17.12
CA LEU A 119 27.28 -1.27 -16.55
C LEU A 119 27.81 0.04 -15.97
N GLY A 120 28.93 0.01 -15.26
CA GLY A 120 29.58 1.20 -14.73
C GLY A 120 30.02 2.19 -15.80
N LEU A 121 30.63 1.70 -16.88
CA LEU A 121 31.01 2.56 -18.00
C LEU A 121 29.80 3.11 -18.75
N ALA A 122 28.72 2.33 -18.86
CA ALA A 122 27.46 2.80 -19.45
C ALA A 122 26.91 3.98 -18.64
N HIS A 123 26.88 3.88 -17.32
CA HIS A 123 26.50 4.97 -16.42
C HIS A 123 27.43 6.18 -16.55
N GLN A 124 28.74 5.96 -16.40
CA GLN A 124 29.78 7.01 -16.40
C GLN A 124 29.76 7.86 -17.69
N TYR A 125 29.50 7.23 -18.84
CA TYR A 125 29.50 7.90 -20.15
C TYR A 125 28.10 8.23 -20.67
N GLY A 126 27.05 8.07 -19.86
CA GLY A 126 25.69 8.51 -20.15
C GLY A 126 24.92 7.66 -21.17
N PHE A 127 25.16 6.35 -21.21
CA PHE A 127 24.43 5.41 -22.07
C PHE A 127 23.20 4.83 -21.33
N GLU A 128 22.19 5.66 -21.09
CA GLU A 128 20.99 5.29 -20.29
C GLU A 128 20.24 4.06 -20.83
N GLU A 129 20.08 3.96 -22.16
CA GLU A 129 19.41 2.80 -22.78
C GLU A 129 20.18 1.49 -22.55
N LEU A 130 21.52 1.55 -22.62
CA LEU A 130 22.37 0.39 -22.38
C LEU A 130 22.37 0.03 -20.89
N GLU A 131 22.45 1.02 -20.00
CA GLU A 131 22.37 0.84 -18.55
C GLU A 131 21.07 0.13 -18.15
N SER A 132 19.92 0.59 -18.70
CA SER A 132 18.62 -0.04 -18.47
C SER A 132 18.60 -1.48 -19.00
N ALA A 133 19.11 -1.71 -20.22
CA ALA A 133 19.12 -3.05 -20.82
C ALA A 133 20.01 -4.04 -20.04
N ILE A 134 21.20 -3.62 -19.60
CA ILE A 134 22.08 -4.45 -18.77
C ILE A 134 21.40 -4.75 -17.43
N SER A 135 20.79 -3.74 -16.79
CA SER A 135 20.07 -3.90 -15.52
C SER A 135 18.91 -4.91 -15.62
N ASP A 136 18.15 -4.86 -16.70
CA ASP A 136 17.05 -5.81 -16.97
C ASP A 136 17.54 -7.25 -17.19
N ILE A 137 18.72 -7.42 -17.77
CA ILE A 137 19.36 -8.73 -17.93
C ILE A 137 19.91 -9.22 -16.59
N LEU A 138 20.59 -8.37 -15.83
CA LEU A 138 21.11 -8.73 -14.49
C LEU A 138 19.97 -9.19 -13.57
N ARG A 139 18.82 -8.53 -13.62
CA ARG A 139 17.61 -8.96 -12.91
C ARG A 139 17.21 -10.41 -13.23
N GLN A 140 17.39 -10.86 -14.46
CA GLN A 140 17.05 -12.23 -14.89
C GLN A 140 18.13 -13.25 -14.53
N LEU A 141 19.37 -12.80 -14.34
CA LEU A 141 20.54 -13.63 -14.02
C LEU A 141 20.88 -13.65 -12.52
N LEU A 142 20.06 -13.00 -11.69
CA LEU A 142 20.25 -12.97 -10.24
C LEU A 142 20.32 -14.38 -9.64
N ALA A 143 21.36 -14.60 -8.85
CA ALA A 143 21.64 -15.82 -8.13
C ALA A 143 22.40 -15.51 -6.83
N LEU A 144 22.41 -16.45 -5.89
CA LEU A 144 23.11 -16.27 -4.60
C LEU A 144 24.59 -15.87 -4.76
N ARG A 145 25.27 -16.43 -5.77
CA ARG A 145 26.69 -16.15 -6.02
C ARG A 145 26.99 -14.72 -6.48
N ASN A 146 26.03 -14.02 -7.10
CA ASN A 146 26.28 -12.74 -7.77
C ASN A 146 25.45 -11.58 -7.20
N VAL A 147 24.38 -11.84 -6.46
CA VAL A 147 23.48 -10.80 -5.95
C VAL A 147 24.20 -9.76 -5.07
N CYS A 148 25.16 -10.16 -4.26
CA CYS A 148 25.92 -9.24 -3.39
C CYS A 148 26.74 -8.24 -4.22
N ALA A 149 27.48 -8.72 -5.22
CA ALA A 149 28.25 -7.87 -6.12
C ALA A 149 27.33 -6.94 -6.95
N ILE A 150 26.22 -7.48 -7.47
CA ILE A 150 25.23 -6.68 -8.22
C ILE A 150 24.63 -5.59 -7.32
N LEU A 151 24.31 -5.89 -6.07
CA LEU A 151 23.77 -4.92 -5.11
C LEU A 151 24.76 -3.79 -4.83
N ASP A 152 26.02 -4.10 -4.57
CA ASP A 152 27.07 -3.09 -4.35
C ASP A 152 27.28 -2.21 -5.59
N THR A 153 27.33 -2.81 -6.78
CA THR A 153 27.41 -2.06 -8.04
C THR A 153 26.18 -1.16 -8.25
N ALA A 154 24.98 -1.67 -7.93
CA ALA A 154 23.76 -0.88 -8.04
C ALA A 154 23.75 0.31 -7.07
N HIS A 155 24.28 0.16 -5.85
CA HIS A 155 24.47 1.28 -4.93
C HIS A 155 25.50 2.29 -5.43
N LEU A 156 26.63 1.82 -5.95
CA LEU A 156 27.71 2.68 -6.46
C LEU A 156 27.21 3.64 -7.56
N TYR A 157 26.30 3.18 -8.40
CA TYR A 157 25.74 3.95 -9.52
C TYR A 157 24.31 4.49 -9.27
N GLY A 158 23.76 4.34 -8.06
CA GLY A 158 22.43 4.87 -7.72
C GLY A 158 21.27 4.22 -8.48
N LEU A 159 21.37 2.93 -8.83
CA LEU A 159 20.39 2.22 -9.65
C LEU A 159 19.22 1.66 -8.81
N ASP A 160 18.36 2.56 -8.31
CA ASP A 160 17.27 2.24 -7.37
C ASP A 160 16.37 1.06 -7.76
N LYS A 161 16.08 0.91 -9.07
CA LYS A 161 15.26 -0.19 -9.56
C LYS A 161 15.96 -1.53 -9.37
N LEU A 162 17.26 -1.61 -9.67
CA LEU A 162 18.06 -2.81 -9.52
C LEU A 162 18.31 -3.13 -8.05
N ILE A 163 18.54 -2.11 -7.21
CA ILE A 163 18.64 -2.24 -5.74
C ILE A 163 17.38 -2.93 -5.18
N LYS A 164 16.18 -2.42 -5.53
CA LYS A 164 14.90 -3.01 -5.08
C LYS A 164 14.73 -4.46 -5.51
N VAL A 165 15.18 -4.82 -6.72
CA VAL A 165 15.13 -6.19 -7.23
C VAL A 165 16.09 -7.09 -6.45
N CYS A 166 17.32 -6.65 -6.19
CA CYS A 166 18.31 -7.39 -5.40
C CYS A 166 17.81 -7.61 -3.97
N HIS A 167 17.28 -6.57 -3.32
CA HIS A 167 16.66 -6.68 -2.01
C HIS A 167 15.49 -7.67 -1.98
N SER A 168 14.60 -7.63 -2.98
CA SER A 168 13.49 -8.60 -3.06
C SER A 168 13.98 -10.04 -3.25
N PHE A 169 15.11 -10.24 -3.93
CA PHE A 169 15.74 -11.55 -4.07
C PHE A 169 16.37 -12.00 -2.74
N LEU A 170 17.11 -11.13 -2.07
CA LEU A 170 17.74 -11.40 -0.78
C LEU A 170 16.72 -11.70 0.32
N ASP A 171 15.60 -10.96 0.36
CA ASP A 171 14.51 -11.21 1.31
C ASP A 171 13.92 -12.62 1.17
N LYS A 172 13.83 -13.14 -0.07
CA LYS A 172 13.32 -14.50 -0.34
C LYS A 172 14.30 -15.61 0.01
N HIS A 173 15.60 -15.30 -0.03
CA HIS A 173 16.67 -16.26 0.19
C HIS A 173 17.52 -15.92 1.43
N ALA A 174 16.94 -15.25 2.42
CA ALA A 174 17.67 -14.68 3.56
C ALA A 174 18.51 -15.71 4.32
N SER A 175 17.93 -16.86 4.69
CA SER A 175 18.69 -17.94 5.37
C SER A 175 19.77 -18.56 4.47
N GLU A 176 19.53 -18.67 3.16
CA GLU A 176 20.50 -19.26 2.22
C GLU A 176 21.70 -18.34 2.02
N ILE A 177 21.46 -17.03 1.83
CA ILE A 177 22.54 -16.06 1.60
C ILE A 177 23.42 -15.89 2.84
N LEU A 178 22.86 -15.91 4.06
CA LEU A 178 23.62 -15.81 5.31
C LEU A 178 24.69 -16.92 5.47
N LEU A 179 24.49 -18.06 4.81
CA LEU A 179 25.43 -19.19 4.80
C LEU A 179 26.35 -19.20 3.57
N HIS A 180 26.03 -18.41 2.54
CA HIS A 180 26.73 -18.41 1.27
C HIS A 180 28.01 -17.57 1.33
N GLU A 181 29.05 -17.99 0.58
CA GLU A 181 30.36 -17.32 0.56
C GLU A 181 30.33 -15.89 0.03
N SER A 182 29.34 -15.55 -0.79
CA SER A 182 29.16 -14.19 -1.34
C SER A 182 28.70 -13.18 -0.29
N PHE A 183 28.12 -13.61 0.84
CA PHE A 183 27.61 -12.67 1.84
C PHE A 183 28.71 -11.80 2.45
N VAL A 184 29.91 -12.36 2.64
CA VAL A 184 31.06 -11.63 3.17
C VAL A 184 31.62 -10.59 2.20
N THR A 185 31.20 -10.61 0.92
CA THR A 185 31.67 -9.64 -0.09
C THR A 185 30.87 -8.35 -0.11
N LEU A 186 29.73 -8.28 0.60
CA LEU A 186 28.90 -7.07 0.66
C LEU A 186 29.68 -5.90 1.25
N SER A 187 29.50 -4.70 0.70
CA SER A 187 29.96 -3.48 1.35
C SER A 187 29.23 -3.24 2.68
N GLN A 188 29.88 -2.51 3.61
CA GLN A 188 29.27 -2.16 4.90
C GLN A 188 27.94 -1.41 4.72
N VAL A 189 27.87 -0.52 3.71
CA VAL A 189 26.67 0.28 3.40
C VAL A 189 25.52 -0.62 2.97
N ALA A 190 25.75 -1.50 1.99
CA ALA A 190 24.72 -2.42 1.51
C ALA A 190 24.27 -3.41 2.60
N LEU A 191 25.20 -3.87 3.44
CA LEU A 191 24.88 -4.75 4.57
C LEU A 191 24.00 -4.05 5.60
N ILE A 192 24.33 -2.81 6.01
CA ILE A 192 23.53 -2.04 6.96
C ILE A 192 22.11 -1.84 6.41
N GLU A 193 21.99 -1.43 5.15
CA GLU A 193 20.68 -1.25 4.51
C GLU A 193 19.88 -2.55 4.49
N LEU A 194 20.52 -3.67 4.14
CA LEU A 194 19.89 -4.99 4.15
C LEU A 194 19.39 -5.37 5.56
N LEU A 195 20.23 -5.18 6.58
CA LEU A 195 19.90 -5.50 7.98
C LEU A 195 18.86 -4.56 8.58
N GLN A 196 18.68 -3.35 8.07
CA GLN A 196 17.63 -2.46 8.58
C GLN A 196 16.21 -2.88 8.12
N ARG A 197 16.10 -3.69 7.07
CA ARG A 197 14.82 -4.11 6.49
C ARG A 197 14.10 -5.16 7.35
N ASP A 198 12.85 -4.90 7.69
CA ASP A 198 11.99 -5.88 8.38
C ASP A 198 11.69 -7.12 7.52
N SER A 199 11.80 -7.00 6.19
CA SER A 199 11.52 -8.07 5.24
C SER A 199 12.69 -9.06 5.05
N PHE A 200 13.91 -8.71 5.49
CA PHE A 200 15.05 -9.62 5.44
C PHE A 200 14.95 -10.65 6.57
N PHE A 201 14.05 -11.60 6.40
CA PHE A 201 13.58 -12.48 7.47
C PHE A 201 14.36 -13.79 7.55
N ALA A 202 15.08 -13.97 8.67
CA ALA A 202 15.66 -15.22 9.13
C ALA A 202 15.66 -15.24 10.68
N PRO A 203 15.83 -16.39 11.35
CA PRO A 203 16.08 -16.41 12.78
C PRO A 203 17.22 -15.45 13.13
N GLU A 204 17.00 -14.54 14.08
CA GLU A 204 17.98 -13.46 14.35
C GLU A 204 19.36 -13.99 14.77
N VAL A 205 19.42 -15.21 15.33
CA VAL A 205 20.67 -15.93 15.62
C VAL A 205 21.48 -16.29 14.36
N GLU A 206 20.81 -16.59 13.24
CA GLU A 206 21.46 -16.85 11.95
C GLU A 206 22.00 -15.55 11.35
N ILE A 207 21.22 -14.47 11.45
CA ILE A 207 21.66 -13.12 11.04
C ILE A 207 22.92 -12.73 11.82
N PHE A 208 22.89 -12.88 13.15
CA PHE A 208 24.05 -12.63 14.00
C PHE A 208 25.29 -13.42 13.56
N ARG A 209 25.14 -14.72 13.26
CA ARG A 209 26.25 -15.57 12.79
C ARG A 209 26.80 -15.11 11.44
N GLY A 210 25.92 -14.75 10.51
CA GLY A 210 26.31 -14.19 9.21
C GLY A 210 27.11 -12.90 9.36
N VAL A 211 26.61 -11.97 10.19
CA VAL A 211 27.29 -10.70 10.48
C VAL A 211 28.63 -10.93 11.18
N CYS A 212 28.71 -11.87 12.13
CA CYS A 212 29.98 -12.25 12.76
C CYS A 212 31.01 -12.76 11.74
N ASN A 213 30.58 -13.54 10.75
CA ASN A 213 31.47 -14.01 9.69
C ASN A 213 31.91 -12.87 8.76
N TRP A 214 31.00 -11.94 8.44
CA TRP A 214 31.32 -10.73 7.70
C TRP A 214 32.37 -9.87 8.44
N CYS A 215 32.22 -9.67 9.76
CA CYS A 215 33.15 -8.90 10.60
C CYS A 215 34.55 -9.54 10.76
N LYS A 216 34.70 -10.84 10.45
CA LYS A 216 36.03 -11.48 10.47
C LYS A 216 36.86 -11.17 9.22
N VAL A 217 36.17 -10.90 8.11
CA VAL A 217 36.78 -10.64 6.80
C VAL A 217 36.89 -9.14 6.55
N ASN A 218 35.91 -8.37 7.03
CA ASN A 218 35.80 -6.93 6.86
C ASN A 218 35.87 -6.22 8.20
N GLU A 219 36.39 -5.00 8.22
CA GLU A 219 36.37 -4.16 9.41
C GLU A 219 34.99 -3.50 9.57
N ASP A 220 34.26 -3.86 10.65
CA ASP A 220 33.01 -3.17 11.01
C ASP A 220 33.33 -1.87 11.75
N ILE A 221 33.52 -0.80 10.97
CA ILE A 221 33.81 0.54 11.50
C ILE A 221 32.66 0.96 12.43
N ASP A 222 33.00 1.26 13.70
CA ASP A 222 32.10 1.69 14.76
C ASP A 222 30.95 0.70 15.10
N ASP A 223 31.15 -0.61 14.88
CA ASP A 223 30.17 -1.67 15.15
C ASP A 223 28.81 -1.43 14.43
N LYS A 224 28.78 -0.69 13.32
CA LYS A 224 27.52 -0.24 12.67
C LYS A 224 26.69 -1.40 12.13
N ALA A 225 27.33 -2.39 11.51
CA ALA A 225 26.61 -3.57 11.03
C ALA A 225 26.13 -4.42 12.21
N MET A 226 26.96 -4.61 13.24
CA MET A 226 26.60 -5.35 14.45
C MET A 226 25.41 -4.71 15.20
N ASN A 227 25.35 -3.37 15.26
CA ASN A 227 24.26 -2.63 15.90
C ASN A 227 22.90 -2.77 15.17
N CYS A 228 22.90 -3.27 13.92
CA CYS A 228 21.66 -3.57 13.19
C CYS A 228 21.07 -4.95 13.54
N VAL A 229 21.82 -5.79 14.26
CA VAL A 229 21.33 -7.09 14.75
C VAL A 229 20.42 -6.86 15.96
N ARG A 230 19.20 -7.42 15.90
CA ARG A 230 18.11 -7.18 16.85
C ARG A 230 18.20 -8.16 18.02
N LEU A 231 19.26 -8.06 18.81
CA LEU A 231 19.58 -8.97 19.93
C LEU A 231 18.38 -9.32 20.85
N PRO A 232 17.47 -8.39 21.22
CA PRO A 232 16.30 -8.73 22.05
C PRO A 232 15.38 -9.81 21.45
N LEU A 233 15.41 -10.02 20.14
CA LEU A 233 14.63 -11.05 19.45
C LEU A 233 15.19 -12.47 19.65
N MET A 234 16.46 -12.60 20.03
CA MET A 234 17.12 -13.89 20.26
C MET A 234 16.70 -14.52 21.60
N SER A 235 16.78 -15.85 21.70
CA SER A 235 16.53 -16.51 22.98
C SER A 235 17.65 -16.19 23.97
N VAL A 236 17.34 -16.20 25.28
CA VAL A 236 18.36 -16.00 26.34
C VAL A 236 19.47 -17.04 26.23
N VAL A 237 19.13 -18.26 25.79
CA VAL A 237 20.11 -19.33 25.53
C VAL A 237 21.08 -18.89 24.43
N ASP A 238 20.57 -18.43 23.29
CA ASP A 238 21.41 -17.98 22.16
C ASP A 238 22.27 -16.77 22.52
N LEU A 239 21.72 -15.82 23.29
CA LEU A 239 22.46 -14.66 23.79
C LEU A 239 23.68 -15.10 24.64
N LEU A 240 23.51 -16.12 25.49
CA LEU A 240 24.58 -16.59 26.37
C LEU A 240 25.52 -17.59 25.71
N SER A 241 25.04 -18.45 24.80
CA SER A 241 25.82 -19.54 24.20
C SER A 241 26.37 -19.23 22.81
N VAL A 242 25.83 -18.23 22.11
CA VAL A 242 26.25 -17.83 20.76
C VAL A 242 26.80 -16.41 20.75
N VAL A 243 26.07 -15.43 21.29
CA VAL A 243 26.48 -14.01 21.22
C VAL A 243 27.65 -13.72 22.16
N ARG A 244 27.54 -14.09 23.43
CA ARG A 244 28.59 -13.85 24.43
C ARG A 244 29.95 -14.45 24.05
N PRO A 245 30.06 -15.71 23.58
CA PRO A 245 31.36 -16.29 23.22
C PRO A 245 31.98 -15.71 21.95
N ALA A 246 31.19 -15.05 21.08
CA ALA A 246 31.72 -14.42 19.86
C ALA A 246 32.64 -13.23 20.17
N GLY A 247 32.47 -12.58 21.32
CA GLY A 247 33.34 -11.47 21.76
C GLY A 247 33.18 -10.17 20.98
N LEU A 248 32.20 -10.07 20.08
CA LEU A 248 31.92 -8.89 19.24
C LEU A 248 30.87 -7.94 19.85
N VAL A 249 30.18 -8.36 20.92
CA VAL A 249 29.14 -7.55 21.59
C VAL A 249 29.58 -7.27 23.03
N LYS A 250 29.46 -6.02 23.46
CA LYS A 250 29.82 -5.59 24.81
C LYS A 250 28.90 -6.27 25.85
N PRO A 251 29.43 -6.65 27.04
CA PRO A 251 28.62 -7.27 28.09
C PRO A 251 27.40 -6.44 28.51
N ASP A 252 27.53 -5.12 28.56
CA ASP A 252 26.43 -4.22 28.95
C ASP A 252 25.30 -4.26 27.91
N THR A 253 25.63 -4.16 26.61
CA THR A 253 24.66 -4.29 25.50
C THR A 253 23.92 -5.63 25.54
N LEU A 254 24.61 -6.72 25.91
CA LEU A 254 24.00 -8.02 26.07
C LEU A 254 23.00 -8.06 27.23
N LEU A 255 23.35 -7.46 28.37
CA LEU A 255 22.46 -7.35 29.54
C LEU A 255 21.23 -6.48 29.22
N ASP A 256 21.43 -5.37 28.52
CA ASP A 256 20.37 -4.48 28.05
C ASP A 256 19.39 -5.24 27.15
N ALA A 257 19.90 -6.04 26.21
CA ALA A 257 19.06 -6.86 25.32
C ALA A 257 18.24 -7.92 26.08
N ILE A 258 18.81 -8.54 27.11
CA ILE A 258 18.08 -9.49 27.99
C ILE A 258 17.01 -8.76 28.79
N ALA A 259 17.33 -7.58 29.34
CA ALA A 259 16.40 -6.76 30.10
C ALA A 259 15.24 -6.29 29.22
N GLU A 260 15.53 -5.80 28.01
CA GLU A 260 14.52 -5.36 27.04
C GLU A 260 13.57 -6.51 26.67
N ARG A 261 14.10 -7.70 26.34
CA ARG A 261 13.28 -8.88 26.05
C ARG A 261 12.36 -9.27 27.21
N THR A 262 12.82 -9.13 28.44
CA THR A 262 12.10 -9.58 29.65
C THR A 262 11.07 -8.55 30.11
N ASN A 263 11.38 -7.26 29.94
CA ASN A 263 10.60 -6.16 30.51
C ASN A 263 9.67 -5.49 29.47
N CYS A 264 9.99 -5.57 28.17
CA CYS A 264 9.17 -4.98 27.12
C CYS A 264 8.09 -5.95 26.62
N ARG A 265 7.04 -5.36 26.03
CA ARG A 265 6.01 -6.10 25.31
C ARG A 265 6.60 -6.67 24.03
N ILE A 266 6.46 -7.97 23.80
CA ILE A 266 7.04 -8.61 22.62
C ILE A 266 6.47 -8.02 21.33
N SER A 267 5.21 -7.56 21.32
CA SER A 267 4.62 -6.90 20.14
C SER A 267 5.22 -5.55 19.75
N THR A 268 6.01 -4.92 20.63
CA THR A 268 6.69 -3.64 20.37
C THR A 268 8.12 -3.82 19.90
N LEU A 269 8.68 -5.02 20.01
CA LEU A 269 10.02 -5.30 19.49
C LEU A 269 10.02 -5.23 17.95
N PRO A 270 11.13 -4.81 17.33
CA PRO A 270 11.22 -4.66 15.88
C PRO A 270 11.36 -6.02 15.21
N HIS A 271 10.29 -6.81 15.12
CA HIS A 271 10.34 -8.14 14.50
C HIS A 271 10.65 -8.04 12.99
N ARG A 272 11.24 -9.11 12.46
CA ARG A 272 11.36 -9.34 11.02
C ARG A 272 10.30 -10.35 10.59
N GLY A 273 9.83 -10.24 9.35
CA GLY A 273 8.83 -11.15 8.82
C GLY A 273 8.86 -11.24 7.31
N LEU A 274 8.32 -12.34 6.78
CA LEU A 274 8.16 -12.53 5.34
C LEU A 274 7.24 -11.45 4.77
N LEU A 275 7.70 -10.76 3.72
CA LEU A 275 6.90 -9.80 2.97
C LEU A 275 6.50 -10.39 1.62
N VAL A 276 5.21 -10.67 1.45
CA VAL A 276 4.65 -11.05 0.14
C VAL A 276 3.55 -10.05 -0.23
N VAL A 277 3.77 -9.35 -1.33
CA VAL A 277 2.90 -8.24 -1.75
C VAL A 277 1.68 -8.79 -2.48
N ASN A 278 0.48 -8.39 -2.06
CA ASN A 278 -0.81 -8.72 -2.66
C ASN A 278 -1.15 -10.22 -2.71
N GLU A 279 -0.46 -11.07 -1.95
CA GLU A 279 -0.72 -12.51 -1.89
C GLU A 279 -1.20 -12.92 -0.50
N ASN A 280 -2.15 -13.85 -0.44
CA ASN A 280 -2.70 -14.35 0.82
C ASN A 280 -1.67 -15.26 1.53
N VAL A 281 -1.25 -14.87 2.73
CA VAL A 281 -0.32 -15.67 3.56
C VAL A 281 -1.06 -16.60 4.55
N ALA A 282 -2.37 -16.42 4.72
CA ALA A 282 -3.23 -17.31 5.51
C ALA A 282 -3.75 -18.49 4.66
N CYS A 283 -2.86 -19.41 4.28
CA CYS A 283 -3.20 -20.60 3.50
C CYS A 283 -2.56 -21.87 4.09
N PRO A 284 -3.21 -23.05 4.06
CA PRO A 284 -2.58 -24.30 4.51
C PRO A 284 -1.28 -24.62 3.76
N ARG A 285 -1.17 -24.20 2.48
CA ARG A 285 0.04 -24.40 1.66
C ARG A 285 1.25 -23.62 2.18
N THR A 286 1.03 -22.50 2.85
CA THR A 286 2.09 -21.71 3.49
C THR A 286 2.37 -22.18 4.92
N GLY A 287 1.69 -23.22 5.41
CA GLY A 287 1.81 -23.74 6.78
C GLY A 287 0.88 -23.06 7.79
N SER A 288 0.00 -22.16 7.34
CA SER A 288 -0.96 -21.48 8.20
C SER A 288 -2.08 -22.42 8.65
N LYS A 289 -2.56 -22.26 9.88
CA LYS A 289 -3.60 -23.12 10.47
C LYS A 289 -4.47 -22.36 11.47
N VAL A 290 -5.71 -22.80 11.64
CA VAL A 290 -6.59 -22.33 12.72
C VAL A 290 -6.28 -23.14 13.98
N VAL A 291 -5.97 -22.45 15.08
CA VAL A 291 -5.57 -23.06 16.36
C VAL A 291 -6.65 -22.97 17.44
N ALA A 292 -7.65 -22.10 17.26
CA ALA A 292 -8.81 -22.00 18.14
C ALA A 292 -10.08 -21.66 17.33
N GLY A 293 -11.21 -22.19 17.77
CA GLY A 293 -12.51 -22.16 17.08
C GLY A 293 -13.08 -23.57 16.89
N GLU A 294 -14.35 -23.66 16.52
CA GLU A 294 -15.01 -24.90 16.08
C GLU A 294 -15.07 -24.95 14.55
N LEU A 295 -15.02 -26.15 13.96
CA LEU A 295 -15.05 -26.37 12.50
C LEU A 295 -13.89 -25.65 11.79
N THR A 296 -12.68 -25.85 12.31
CA THR A 296 -11.45 -25.12 11.93
C THR A 296 -10.94 -25.42 10.52
N GLU A 297 -11.36 -26.53 9.93
CA GLU A 297 -10.90 -27.03 8.63
C GLU A 297 -11.36 -26.17 7.45
N PHE A 298 -12.43 -25.38 7.61
CA PHE A 298 -13.05 -24.62 6.52
C PHE A 298 -12.45 -23.22 6.33
N LEU A 299 -11.97 -22.57 7.40
CA LEU A 299 -11.66 -21.13 7.32
C LEU A 299 -10.60 -20.76 6.26
N LEU A 300 -9.63 -21.65 6.04
CA LEU A 300 -8.47 -21.42 5.17
C LEU A 300 -8.48 -22.33 3.93
N ASP A 301 -9.57 -23.04 3.65
CA ASP A 301 -9.64 -23.97 2.50
C ASP A 301 -9.79 -23.26 1.15
N GLY A 302 -10.17 -21.97 1.17
CA GLY A 302 -10.37 -21.12 -0.01
C GLY A 302 -11.76 -21.22 -0.63
N ASP A 303 -12.66 -22.03 -0.07
CA ASP A 303 -14.06 -22.10 -0.47
C ASP A 303 -14.86 -20.97 0.20
N ASN A 304 -15.53 -20.17 -0.62
CA ASN A 304 -16.36 -19.05 -0.18
C ASN A 304 -17.77 -19.11 -0.77
N TYR A 305 -18.17 -20.24 -1.35
CA TYR A 305 -19.44 -20.37 -2.07
C TYR A 305 -20.27 -21.59 -1.64
N SER A 306 -19.65 -22.68 -1.18
CA SER A 306 -20.36 -23.94 -0.89
C SER A 306 -20.89 -24.06 0.54
N TYR A 307 -20.70 -23.02 1.37
CA TYR A 307 -21.10 -23.01 2.76
C TYR A 307 -22.63 -22.94 2.94
N ASP A 308 -23.12 -23.69 3.94
CA ASP A 308 -24.52 -23.87 4.31
C ASP A 308 -24.67 -23.90 5.84
N MET A 309 -25.86 -24.18 6.37
CA MET A 309 -26.11 -24.11 7.83
C MET A 309 -25.28 -25.11 8.65
N ASP A 310 -24.83 -26.20 8.03
CA ASP A 310 -24.16 -27.31 8.71
C ASP A 310 -22.62 -27.28 8.54
N LYS A 311 -22.10 -26.66 7.46
CA LYS A 311 -20.66 -26.67 7.13
C LYS A 311 -20.18 -25.43 6.35
N GLY A 312 -18.86 -25.32 6.19
CA GLY A 312 -18.21 -24.29 5.36
C GLY A 312 -17.94 -22.98 6.10
N TYR A 313 -17.87 -23.02 7.43
CA TYR A 313 -17.49 -21.87 8.25
C TYR A 313 -16.84 -22.36 9.55
N THR A 314 -15.99 -21.52 10.14
CA THR A 314 -15.49 -21.66 11.51
C THR A 314 -16.32 -20.77 12.43
N ARG A 315 -16.52 -21.19 13.68
CA ARG A 315 -17.31 -20.42 14.65
C ARG A 315 -16.72 -20.40 16.04
N HIS A 316 -17.16 -19.44 16.86
CA HIS A 316 -16.98 -19.47 18.31
C HIS A 316 -18.22 -18.90 19.03
N ALA A 317 -18.43 -19.30 20.28
CA ALA A 317 -19.48 -18.74 21.12
C ALA A 317 -19.09 -17.33 21.61
N ILE A 318 -20.06 -16.41 21.56
CA ILE A 318 -19.92 -15.02 22.03
C ILE A 318 -20.22 -15.00 23.54
N ASN A 319 -19.32 -14.44 24.35
CA ASN A 319 -19.41 -14.44 25.82
C ASN A 319 -19.45 -15.86 26.43
N GLY A 320 -18.76 -16.81 25.78
CA GLY A 320 -18.63 -18.18 26.26
C GLY A 320 -17.67 -18.30 27.46
N PRO A 321 -17.72 -19.42 28.22
CA PRO A 321 -16.83 -19.65 29.36
C PRO A 321 -15.34 -19.78 28.97
N VAL A 322 -15.06 -20.04 27.69
CA VAL A 322 -13.71 -20.13 27.10
C VAL A 322 -13.65 -19.22 25.86
N ASP A 323 -13.99 -17.93 26.03
CA ASP A 323 -13.98 -17.00 24.91
C ASP A 323 -12.53 -16.64 24.52
N GLN A 324 -11.98 -17.41 23.58
CA GLN A 324 -10.66 -17.18 22.98
C GLN A 324 -10.76 -16.60 21.55
N GLY A 325 -11.99 -16.43 21.03
CA GLY A 325 -12.23 -16.13 19.63
C GLY A 325 -11.78 -17.23 18.66
N ILE A 326 -11.75 -16.90 17.38
CA ILE A 326 -11.11 -17.70 16.34
C ILE A 326 -9.65 -17.25 16.24
N ILE A 327 -8.69 -18.17 16.36
CA ILE A 327 -7.26 -17.84 16.29
C ILE A 327 -6.64 -18.52 15.07
N VAL A 328 -6.05 -17.72 14.19
CA VAL A 328 -5.25 -18.16 13.03
C VAL A 328 -3.76 -18.00 13.36
N LYS A 329 -3.00 -19.07 13.20
CA LYS A 329 -1.53 -19.06 13.24
C LYS A 329 -1.00 -19.06 11.81
N LEU A 330 -0.21 -18.06 11.44
CA LEU A 330 0.47 -18.03 10.15
C LEU A 330 1.59 -19.07 10.09
N GLY A 331 1.94 -19.57 8.90
CA GLY A 331 3.03 -20.55 8.78
C GLY A 331 4.40 -19.99 9.19
N VAL A 332 4.63 -18.71 8.87
CA VAL A 332 5.81 -17.94 9.27
C VAL A 332 5.39 -16.54 9.71
N PRO A 333 6.18 -15.85 10.55
CA PRO A 333 5.99 -14.43 10.82
C PRO A 333 5.95 -13.66 9.51
N SER A 334 4.88 -12.91 9.28
CA SER A 334 4.64 -12.24 8.01
C SER A 334 4.28 -10.77 8.23
N ILE A 335 4.78 -9.90 7.36
CA ILE A 335 4.43 -8.47 7.35
C ILE A 335 3.08 -8.33 6.67
N ILE A 336 2.07 -7.85 7.39
CA ILE A 336 0.71 -7.65 6.88
C ILE A 336 0.16 -6.28 7.30
N ASN A 337 -0.81 -5.79 6.55
CA ASN A 337 -1.54 -4.55 6.84
C ASN A 337 -3.00 -4.59 6.35
N HIS A 338 -3.43 -5.76 5.85
CA HIS A 338 -4.75 -5.95 5.28
C HIS A 338 -5.28 -7.35 5.60
N ILE A 339 -6.51 -7.39 6.08
CA ILE A 339 -7.27 -8.61 6.31
C ILE A 339 -8.56 -8.53 5.48
N ARG A 340 -8.87 -9.61 4.79
CA ARG A 340 -10.11 -9.77 4.05
C ARG A 340 -10.81 -11.02 4.55
N MET A 341 -12.07 -10.89 4.95
CA MET A 341 -12.79 -12.02 5.54
C MET A 341 -14.27 -11.98 5.21
N LEU A 342 -14.89 -13.15 5.12
CA LEU A 342 -16.31 -13.30 4.82
C LEU A 342 -17.07 -13.72 6.06
N LEU A 343 -17.95 -12.85 6.54
CA LEU A 343 -18.95 -13.20 7.54
C LEU A 343 -20.10 -13.97 6.87
N TRP A 344 -20.80 -14.79 7.64
CA TRP A 344 -22.03 -15.44 7.17
C TRP A 344 -23.03 -14.43 6.60
N ASP A 345 -23.47 -14.61 5.35
CA ASP A 345 -24.37 -13.67 4.68
C ASP A 345 -25.59 -14.29 3.98
N ARG A 346 -25.89 -15.57 4.24
CA ARG A 346 -27.07 -16.27 3.68
C ARG A 346 -28.40 -15.76 4.21
N ASP A 347 -28.38 -14.96 5.27
CA ASP A 347 -29.53 -14.23 5.80
C ASP A 347 -29.12 -12.79 6.17
N ILE A 348 -30.04 -12.04 6.76
CA ILE A 348 -29.87 -10.62 7.11
C ILE A 348 -29.22 -10.40 8.49
N ARG A 349 -28.63 -11.44 9.11
CA ARG A 349 -27.96 -11.27 10.39
C ARG A 349 -26.75 -10.34 10.27
N SER A 350 -26.43 -9.69 11.37
CA SER A 350 -25.27 -8.80 11.47
C SER A 350 -24.39 -9.20 12.63
N TYR A 351 -23.11 -8.90 12.53
CA TYR A 351 -22.09 -9.19 13.53
C TYR A 351 -21.35 -7.94 13.96
N SER A 352 -20.91 -7.92 15.20
CA SER A 352 -19.90 -6.97 15.71
C SER A 352 -18.71 -7.77 16.20
N TYR A 353 -17.51 -7.23 16.02
CA TYR A 353 -16.27 -7.96 16.33
C TYR A 353 -15.08 -7.01 16.46
N TYR A 354 -13.97 -7.51 16.97
CA TYR A 354 -12.66 -6.86 16.86
C TYR A 354 -11.60 -7.87 16.43
N VAL A 355 -10.48 -7.36 15.91
CA VAL A 355 -9.33 -8.16 15.48
C VAL A 355 -8.09 -7.77 16.26
N GLU A 356 -7.39 -8.76 16.77
CA GLU A 356 -6.12 -8.63 17.48
C GLU A 356 -5.03 -9.42 16.79
N VAL A 357 -3.79 -8.95 16.88
CA VAL A 357 -2.60 -9.62 16.36
C VAL A 357 -1.57 -9.83 17.46
N SER A 358 -0.76 -10.88 17.32
CA SER A 358 0.29 -11.22 18.27
C SER A 358 1.45 -11.97 17.62
N MET A 359 2.62 -11.93 18.26
CA MET A 359 3.77 -12.77 17.91
C MET A 359 3.80 -14.10 18.66
N GLU A 360 3.14 -14.20 19.83
CA GLU A 360 3.29 -15.34 20.76
C GLU A 360 2.03 -15.75 21.54
N GLN A 361 0.85 -15.24 21.16
CA GLN A 361 -0.45 -15.50 21.81
C GLN A 361 -0.62 -15.00 23.25
N LYS A 362 0.33 -14.23 23.79
CA LYS A 362 0.21 -13.62 25.13
C LYS A 362 -0.06 -12.12 25.07
N ASP A 363 0.81 -11.41 24.35
CA ASP A 363 0.71 -9.97 24.13
C ASP A 363 -0.06 -9.70 22.82
N TRP A 364 -1.29 -9.21 22.96
CA TRP A 364 -2.22 -8.98 21.85
C TRP A 364 -2.39 -7.48 21.62
N VAL A 365 -2.34 -7.09 20.35
CA VAL A 365 -2.58 -5.71 19.93
C VAL A 365 -3.85 -5.68 19.09
N ARG A 366 -4.83 -4.87 19.51
CA ARG A 366 -6.04 -4.61 18.73
C ARG A 366 -5.69 -3.75 17.53
N VAL A 367 -5.98 -4.26 16.34
CA VAL A 367 -5.71 -3.57 15.06
C VAL A 367 -6.98 -3.07 14.37
N VAL A 368 -8.13 -3.63 14.74
CA VAL A 368 -9.44 -3.20 14.24
C VAL A 368 -10.46 -3.38 15.36
N ASP A 369 -11.26 -2.35 15.65
CA ASP A 369 -12.37 -2.45 16.59
C ASP A 369 -13.73 -2.11 15.95
N TYR A 370 -14.48 -3.14 15.55
CA TYR A 370 -15.84 -3.01 15.03
C TYR A 370 -16.90 -3.49 16.02
N SER A 371 -16.62 -3.37 17.33
CA SER A 371 -17.54 -3.85 18.37
C SER A 371 -18.86 -3.08 18.44
N GLN A 372 -18.94 -1.90 17.83
CA GLN A 372 -20.13 -1.04 17.80
C GLN A 372 -20.88 -1.07 16.45
N TYR A 373 -20.31 -1.70 15.42
CA TYR A 373 -20.89 -1.73 14.07
C TYR A 373 -21.61 -3.04 13.80
N CYS A 374 -22.71 -3.01 13.07
CA CYS A 374 -23.40 -4.20 12.59
C CYS A 374 -22.97 -4.58 11.17
N CYS A 375 -21.88 -5.33 11.07
CA CYS A 375 -21.28 -5.78 9.82
C CYS A 375 -21.92 -7.05 9.26
N ARG A 376 -21.80 -7.28 7.95
CA ARG A 376 -22.24 -8.52 7.28
C ARG A 376 -21.43 -8.81 6.01
N SER A 377 -21.38 -10.08 5.59
CA SER A 377 -20.69 -10.48 4.36
C SER A 377 -19.20 -10.08 4.35
N TRP A 378 -18.65 -9.74 3.19
CA TRP A 378 -17.24 -9.40 3.01
C TRP A 378 -16.83 -8.16 3.79
N GLN A 379 -15.73 -8.32 4.52
CA GLN A 379 -15.06 -7.29 5.30
C GLN A 379 -13.65 -7.07 4.73
N GLU A 380 -13.34 -5.82 4.43
CA GLU A 380 -12.05 -5.32 3.97
C GLU A 380 -11.47 -4.45 5.09
N LEU A 381 -10.46 -4.97 5.78
CA LEU A 381 -9.89 -4.36 6.97
C LEU A 381 -8.45 -3.91 6.70
N TYR A 382 -8.14 -2.68 7.09
CA TYR A 382 -6.81 -2.09 6.90
C TYR A 382 -6.32 -1.52 8.23
N PHE A 383 -5.03 -1.69 8.51
CA PHE A 383 -4.39 -1.24 9.73
C PHE A 383 -2.90 -0.99 9.48
N ASP A 384 -2.20 -0.44 10.46
CA ASP A 384 -0.77 -0.16 10.34
C ASP A 384 0.05 -1.42 10.05
N THR A 385 1.03 -1.31 9.15
CA THR A 385 1.91 -2.43 8.76
C THR A 385 2.68 -2.98 9.95
N ARG A 386 2.56 -4.28 10.19
CA ARG A 386 3.25 -4.96 11.30
C ARG A 386 3.60 -6.41 10.95
N VAL A 387 4.60 -6.95 11.63
CA VAL A 387 4.89 -8.39 11.61
C VAL A 387 3.92 -9.12 12.54
N VAL A 388 3.29 -10.17 12.01
CA VAL A 388 2.27 -10.95 12.71
C VAL A 388 2.55 -12.43 12.58
N GLN A 389 2.30 -13.18 13.66
CA GLN A 389 2.37 -14.65 13.69
C GLN A 389 1.02 -15.29 14.05
N TYR A 390 0.22 -14.59 14.86
CA TYR A 390 -1.10 -15.01 15.31
C TYR A 390 -2.10 -13.88 15.11
N ILE A 391 -3.29 -14.23 14.65
CA ILE A 391 -4.42 -13.31 14.45
C ILE A 391 -5.60 -13.89 15.20
N ARG A 392 -6.26 -13.08 16.02
CA ARG A 392 -7.46 -13.44 16.78
C ARG A 392 -8.63 -12.59 16.31
N ILE A 393 -9.71 -13.23 15.91
CA ILE A 393 -10.99 -12.61 15.58
C ILE A 393 -11.97 -12.93 16.70
N VAL A 394 -12.52 -11.91 17.35
CA VAL A 394 -13.47 -12.07 18.45
C VAL A 394 -14.78 -11.39 18.09
N GLY A 395 -15.83 -12.19 17.89
CA GLY A 395 -17.20 -11.72 17.78
C GLY A 395 -17.74 -11.26 19.13
N THR A 396 -18.33 -10.07 19.17
CA THR A 396 -18.91 -9.45 20.36
C THR A 396 -20.42 -9.39 20.31
N HIS A 397 -21.00 -9.40 19.10
CA HIS A 397 -22.45 -9.40 18.89
C HIS A 397 -22.84 -10.19 17.64
N ASN A 398 -24.02 -10.80 17.69
CA ASN A 398 -24.74 -11.35 16.53
C ASN A 398 -26.24 -11.12 16.76
N THR A 399 -26.94 -10.58 15.76
CA THR A 399 -28.37 -10.21 15.87
C THR A 399 -29.34 -11.39 15.95
N VAL A 400 -28.90 -12.62 15.63
CA VAL A 400 -29.75 -13.82 15.60
C VAL A 400 -29.49 -14.77 16.77
N ASN A 401 -28.23 -14.98 17.15
CA ASN A 401 -27.86 -15.92 18.20
C ASN A 401 -26.52 -15.51 18.86
N LYS A 402 -26.01 -16.32 19.80
CA LYS A 402 -24.75 -16.05 20.52
C LYS A 402 -23.52 -16.73 19.91
N VAL A 403 -23.49 -16.87 18.59
CA VAL A 403 -22.40 -17.54 17.88
C VAL A 403 -21.87 -16.63 16.77
N PHE A 404 -20.55 -16.44 16.72
CA PHE A 404 -19.89 -15.72 15.63
C PHE A 404 -19.48 -16.71 14.54
N HIS A 405 -19.79 -16.40 13.28
CA HIS A 405 -19.54 -17.30 12.15
C HIS A 405 -18.65 -16.61 11.12
N LEU A 406 -17.55 -17.27 10.76
CA LEU A 406 -16.56 -16.79 9.81
C LEU A 406 -16.36 -17.84 8.72
N VAL A 407 -16.71 -17.50 7.48
CA VAL A 407 -16.71 -18.42 6.34
C VAL A 407 -15.31 -18.60 5.80
N THR A 408 -14.65 -17.49 5.45
CA THR A 408 -13.28 -17.51 4.92
C THR A 408 -12.45 -16.35 5.45
N PHE A 409 -11.13 -16.53 5.49
CA PHE A 409 -10.19 -15.56 6.01
C PHE A 409 -8.91 -15.50 5.14
N GLU A 410 -8.52 -14.29 4.79
CA GLU A 410 -7.32 -13.97 4.03
C GLU A 410 -6.58 -12.82 4.73
N CYS A 411 -5.25 -12.87 4.72
CA CYS A 411 -4.44 -11.73 5.15
C CYS A 411 -3.24 -11.55 4.24
N MET A 412 -2.86 -10.30 4.02
CA MET A 412 -1.82 -9.94 3.04
C MET A 412 -1.25 -8.55 3.31
N TYR A 413 -0.19 -8.23 2.58
CA TYR A 413 0.35 -6.89 2.50
C TYR A 413 -0.14 -6.16 1.24
N LYS A 414 -0.71 -4.97 1.41
CA LYS A 414 -1.07 -4.05 0.33
C LYS A 414 -0.10 -2.87 0.31
N GLN A 415 0.45 -2.56 -0.86
CA GLN A 415 1.30 -1.38 -1.04
C GLN A 415 0.51 -0.06 -0.99
N LYS A 416 -0.75 -0.09 -1.44
CA LYS A 416 -1.66 1.06 -1.44
C LYS A 416 -2.84 0.73 -0.55
N ILE A 417 -3.01 1.52 0.50
CA ILE A 417 -4.11 1.43 1.45
C ILE A 417 -5.12 2.54 1.09
N PRO A 418 -6.44 2.30 1.17
CA PRO A 418 -7.44 3.34 0.98
C PRO A 418 -7.32 4.45 2.04
N LYS A 419 -7.97 5.59 1.81
CA LYS A 419 -8.08 6.64 2.83
C LYS A 419 -8.85 6.08 4.03
N MET A 420 -8.31 6.27 5.24
CA MET A 420 -8.91 5.81 6.50
C MET A 420 -9.21 7.01 7.41
N VAL A 421 -10.25 6.89 8.25
CA VAL A 421 -10.46 7.76 9.42
C VAL A 421 -10.65 6.84 10.62
N GLY A 422 -9.67 6.81 11.53
CA GLY A 422 -9.56 5.72 12.49
C GLY A 422 -9.44 4.37 11.76
N ASP A 423 -10.24 3.39 12.18
CA ASP A 423 -10.24 2.03 11.60
C ASP A 423 -11.20 1.88 10.40
N VAL A 424 -11.87 2.96 9.98
CA VAL A 424 -12.96 2.91 8.99
C VAL A 424 -12.54 3.50 7.65
N ILE A 425 -12.89 2.81 6.56
CA ILE A 425 -12.58 3.24 5.19
C ILE A 425 -13.38 4.50 4.83
N CYS A 426 -12.71 5.48 4.24
CA CYS A 426 -13.30 6.67 3.62
C CYS A 426 -13.27 6.50 2.09
N PRO A 427 -14.27 5.84 1.49
CA PRO A 427 -14.29 5.57 0.06
C PRO A 427 -14.47 6.84 -0.78
N ASN A 428 -13.97 6.80 -2.02
CA ASN A 428 -14.27 7.78 -3.08
C ASN A 428 -15.05 7.14 -4.24
N TYR A 429 -15.70 6.02 -3.97
CA TYR A 429 -16.46 5.21 -4.93
C TYR A 429 -17.73 4.69 -4.25
N ASN A 430 -18.79 4.42 -5.01
CA ASN A 430 -20.06 3.94 -4.47
C ASN A 430 -19.88 2.59 -3.75
N VAL A 431 -20.22 2.55 -2.45
CA VAL A 431 -20.22 1.36 -1.60
C VAL A 431 -21.61 0.76 -1.41
N ALA A 432 -22.67 1.46 -1.84
CA ALA A 432 -24.03 0.94 -1.87
C ALA A 432 -24.27 0.11 -3.16
N THR A 433 -23.50 -0.96 -3.32
CA THR A 433 -23.64 -1.91 -4.44
C THR A 433 -23.59 -3.36 -3.95
N LEU A 434 -24.16 -4.27 -4.73
CA LEU A 434 -24.12 -5.71 -4.47
C LEU A 434 -22.69 -6.26 -4.38
N GLU A 435 -21.80 -5.78 -5.25
CA GLU A 435 -20.38 -6.16 -5.27
C GLU A 435 -19.66 -5.75 -3.99
N LYS A 436 -20.15 -4.70 -3.31
CA LYS A 436 -19.67 -4.22 -2.01
C LYS A 436 -20.53 -4.71 -0.85
N SER A 437 -21.29 -5.79 -1.09
CA SER A 437 -22.12 -6.48 -0.10
C SER A 437 -23.23 -5.65 0.51
N ALA A 438 -23.66 -4.56 -0.15
CA ALA A 438 -24.83 -3.80 0.27
C ALA A 438 -26.12 -4.56 -0.07
N VAL A 439 -27.15 -4.36 0.74
CA VAL A 439 -28.47 -4.98 0.57
C VAL A 439 -29.59 -4.03 0.97
N VAL A 440 -30.75 -4.19 0.35
CA VAL A 440 -32.00 -3.55 0.77
C VAL A 440 -32.72 -4.51 1.72
N ILE A 441 -32.87 -4.13 2.99
CA ILE A 441 -33.54 -4.91 4.05
C ILE A 441 -35.04 -4.65 4.04
N GLU A 442 -35.44 -3.39 3.88
CA GLU A 442 -36.85 -2.97 3.83
C GLU A 442 -37.10 -2.15 2.57
N GLY A 443 -38.33 -2.26 2.04
CA GLY A 443 -38.73 -1.72 0.76
C GLY A 443 -39.23 -2.82 -0.17
N VAL A 444 -40.16 -2.46 -1.04
CA VAL A 444 -40.78 -3.37 -2.00
C VAL A 444 -40.21 -3.08 -3.38
N SER A 445 -39.75 -4.11 -4.07
CA SER A 445 -39.40 -4.01 -5.49
C SER A 445 -39.83 -5.27 -6.22
N ARG A 446 -40.26 -5.11 -7.47
CA ARG A 446 -40.57 -6.23 -8.37
C ARG A 446 -39.31 -6.89 -8.93
N ALA A 447 -38.21 -6.13 -9.02
CA ALA A 447 -36.91 -6.62 -9.45
C ALA A 447 -35.95 -6.70 -8.25
N ARG A 448 -35.27 -7.83 -8.09
CA ARG A 448 -34.32 -8.00 -6.99
C ARG A 448 -33.21 -6.95 -7.13
N ASN A 449 -32.93 -6.23 -6.04
CA ASN A 449 -31.85 -5.24 -5.94
C ASN A 449 -31.95 -4.03 -6.88
N ALA A 450 -33.16 -3.69 -7.36
CA ALA A 450 -33.35 -2.57 -8.30
C ALA A 450 -32.68 -1.26 -7.84
N LEU A 451 -32.67 -1.00 -6.53
CA LEU A 451 -32.09 0.23 -5.96
C LEU A 451 -30.55 0.32 -6.07
N LEU A 452 -29.86 -0.82 -6.10
CA LEU A 452 -28.40 -0.92 -5.91
C LEU A 452 -27.69 -1.57 -7.11
N ASN A 453 -28.40 -1.74 -8.23
CA ASN A 453 -27.88 -2.41 -9.43
C ASN A 453 -27.14 -1.47 -10.39
N GLY A 454 -27.17 -0.14 -10.15
CA GLY A 454 -26.54 0.86 -11.00
C GLY A 454 -27.35 1.28 -12.23
N ASP A 455 -28.55 0.73 -12.43
CA ASP A 455 -29.42 1.10 -13.54
C ASP A 455 -30.17 2.39 -13.22
N THR A 456 -29.92 3.40 -14.05
CA THR A 456 -30.49 4.74 -13.92
C THR A 456 -31.26 5.16 -15.17
N LYS A 457 -31.56 4.21 -16.07
CA LYS A 457 -32.18 4.50 -17.37
C LYS A 457 -33.28 3.53 -17.75
N GLN A 458 -33.21 2.27 -17.34
CA GLN A 458 -34.20 1.26 -17.68
C GLN A 458 -35.13 1.00 -16.50
N TYR A 459 -36.07 1.92 -16.31
CA TYR A 459 -37.15 1.79 -15.34
C TYR A 459 -38.45 2.32 -15.93
N ASP A 460 -39.55 1.67 -15.56
CA ASP A 460 -40.89 1.98 -15.99
C ASP A 460 -41.87 1.68 -14.85
N TRP A 461 -43.18 1.81 -15.11
CA TRP A 461 -44.16 1.66 -14.04
C TRP A 461 -44.19 0.23 -13.47
N ASP A 462 -43.69 -0.72 -14.25
CA ASP A 462 -43.66 -2.14 -13.93
C ASP A 462 -42.37 -2.59 -13.23
N SER A 463 -41.24 -1.88 -13.38
CA SER A 463 -39.95 -2.32 -12.86
C SER A 463 -38.90 -1.20 -12.72
N GLY A 464 -37.80 -1.48 -12.02
CA GLY A 464 -36.64 -0.58 -11.95
C GLY A 464 -36.68 0.45 -10.81
N TYR A 465 -37.52 0.25 -9.78
CA TYR A 465 -37.51 1.06 -8.57
C TYR A 465 -37.78 0.22 -7.31
N THR A 466 -37.43 0.78 -6.17
CA THR A 466 -37.83 0.30 -4.84
C THR A 466 -38.77 1.32 -4.21
N CYS A 467 -39.81 0.86 -3.53
CA CYS A 467 -40.83 1.71 -2.97
C CYS A 467 -41.28 1.30 -1.56
N HIS A 468 -41.97 2.21 -0.89
CA HIS A 468 -42.71 1.91 0.34
C HIS A 468 -43.97 2.76 0.41
N GLN A 469 -44.97 2.32 1.18
CA GLN A 469 -46.17 3.10 1.43
C GLN A 469 -45.86 4.27 2.37
N LEU A 470 -46.41 5.45 2.06
CA LEU A 470 -46.28 6.64 2.89
C LEU A 470 -46.96 6.42 4.26
N GLY A 471 -46.29 6.80 5.34
CA GLY A 471 -46.81 6.71 6.71
C GLY A 471 -46.70 5.33 7.38
N SER A 472 -46.27 4.28 6.67
CA SER A 472 -46.21 2.91 7.22
C SER A 472 -44.94 2.11 6.86
N GLY A 473 -43.95 2.72 6.20
CA GLY A 473 -42.72 2.03 5.83
C GLY A 473 -41.54 2.94 5.56
N ALA A 474 -40.43 2.33 5.17
CA ALA A 474 -39.20 2.97 4.75
C ALA A 474 -38.48 2.11 3.70
N ILE A 475 -37.48 2.69 3.04
CA ILE A 475 -36.45 1.92 2.33
C ILE A 475 -35.23 1.86 3.24
N LEU A 476 -34.86 0.65 3.69
CA LEU A 476 -33.72 0.42 4.57
C LEU A 476 -32.60 -0.28 3.80
N ILE A 477 -31.45 0.37 3.73
CA ILE A 477 -30.24 -0.14 3.10
C ILE A 477 -29.22 -0.46 4.19
N GLN A 478 -28.56 -1.60 4.09
CA GLN A 478 -27.40 -1.96 4.90
C GLN A 478 -26.18 -2.16 3.99
N LEU A 479 -25.08 -1.50 4.34
CA LEU A 479 -23.77 -1.68 3.74
C LEU A 479 -23.08 -2.93 4.32
N GLY A 480 -22.14 -3.54 3.60
CA GLY A 480 -21.42 -4.72 4.10
C GLY A 480 -20.58 -4.46 5.36
N GLN A 481 -20.02 -3.27 5.48
CA GLN A 481 -19.14 -2.85 6.57
C GLN A 481 -19.31 -1.34 6.82
N PRO A 482 -18.83 -0.80 7.96
CA PRO A 482 -18.83 0.65 8.17
C PRO A 482 -17.97 1.38 7.13
N HIS A 483 -18.47 2.53 6.68
CA HIS A 483 -17.73 3.46 5.83
C HIS A 483 -17.92 4.88 6.34
N ILE A 484 -16.90 5.73 6.18
CA ILE A 484 -17.01 7.17 6.41
C ILE A 484 -17.65 7.80 5.17
N ILE A 485 -18.81 8.40 5.36
CA ILE A 485 -19.61 8.98 4.28
C ILE A 485 -19.94 10.42 4.62
N SER A 486 -19.83 11.30 3.62
CA SER A 486 -20.21 12.72 3.68
C SER A 486 -21.13 13.14 2.55
N SER A 487 -21.46 12.23 1.65
CA SER A 487 -22.40 12.48 0.58
C SER A 487 -23.21 11.24 0.21
N LEU A 488 -24.40 11.47 -0.30
CA LEU A 488 -25.23 10.43 -0.90
C LEU A 488 -25.98 11.02 -2.08
N ARG A 489 -26.42 10.16 -3.00
CA ARG A 489 -27.26 10.55 -4.13
C ARG A 489 -28.35 9.52 -4.34
N LEU A 490 -29.56 10.00 -4.62
CA LEU A 490 -30.68 9.14 -5.01
C LEU A 490 -31.41 9.68 -6.24
N LEU A 491 -31.88 8.77 -7.08
CA LEU A 491 -32.78 9.08 -8.19
C LEU A 491 -34.21 8.82 -7.73
N LEU A 492 -34.98 9.89 -7.58
CA LEU A 492 -36.43 9.77 -7.42
C LEU A 492 -37.05 9.48 -8.78
N TRP A 493 -38.19 8.79 -8.78
CA TRP A 493 -38.97 8.57 -10.00
C TRP A 493 -39.25 9.89 -10.72
N ASP A 494 -38.91 9.95 -12.01
CA ASP A 494 -39.00 11.14 -12.85
C ASP A 494 -39.56 10.86 -14.26
N CYS A 495 -40.25 9.73 -14.47
CA CYS A 495 -40.95 9.46 -15.73
C CYS A 495 -42.22 10.32 -15.92
N ASP A 496 -42.64 11.07 -14.90
CA ASP A 496 -43.74 12.01 -14.94
C ASP A 496 -43.48 13.22 -14.03
N ASP A 497 -44.44 14.14 -13.96
CA ASP A 497 -44.29 15.41 -13.24
C ASP A 497 -44.45 15.31 -11.71
N ARG A 498 -44.47 14.11 -11.11
CA ARG A 498 -44.64 14.01 -9.65
C ARG A 498 -43.44 14.56 -8.87
N SER A 499 -43.69 15.02 -7.65
CA SER A 499 -42.63 15.32 -6.67
C SER A 499 -42.84 14.58 -5.36
N TYR A 500 -41.77 14.51 -4.59
CA TYR A 500 -41.68 13.83 -3.32
C TYR A 500 -41.15 14.75 -2.22
N SER A 501 -41.49 14.44 -0.98
CA SER A 501 -40.83 14.95 0.22
C SER A 501 -40.37 13.77 1.06
N TYR A 502 -39.22 13.87 1.71
CA TYR A 502 -38.61 12.76 2.43
C TYR A 502 -37.61 13.25 3.47
N TYR A 503 -37.21 12.36 4.37
CA TYR A 503 -36.02 12.53 5.19
C TYR A 503 -35.16 11.27 5.11
N ILE A 504 -33.87 11.42 5.43
CA ILE A 504 -32.92 10.31 5.44
C ILE A 504 -32.23 10.29 6.80
N GLU A 505 -32.10 9.10 7.36
CA GLU A 505 -31.35 8.83 8.57
C GLU A 505 -30.23 7.83 8.29
N SER A 506 -29.16 7.89 9.09
CA SER A 506 -28.08 6.91 9.09
C SER A 506 -27.90 6.29 10.46
N SER A 507 -27.40 5.05 10.49
CA SER A 507 -27.06 4.33 11.73
C SER A 507 -25.81 3.49 11.56
N ILE A 508 -25.12 3.22 12.66
CA ILE A 508 -23.99 2.27 12.74
C ILE A 508 -24.41 0.89 13.24
N ASN A 509 -25.55 0.79 13.93
CA ASN A 509 -25.92 -0.38 14.72
C ASN A 509 -27.41 -0.80 14.59
N ILE A 510 -28.22 -0.12 13.78
CA ILE A 510 -29.68 -0.29 13.59
C ILE A 510 -30.58 0.22 14.73
N TRP A 511 -30.06 0.43 15.94
CA TRP A 511 -30.85 0.85 17.11
C TRP A 511 -30.86 2.37 17.28
N GLU A 512 -29.75 3.03 16.94
CA GLU A 512 -29.55 4.47 17.09
C GLU A 512 -29.52 5.13 15.72
N TRP A 513 -30.35 6.15 15.52
CA TRP A 513 -30.54 6.81 14.23
C TRP A 513 -30.22 8.30 14.33
N GLU A 514 -29.49 8.80 13.34
CA GLU A 514 -29.19 10.21 13.19
C GLU A 514 -29.74 10.73 11.87
N MET A 515 -30.40 11.88 11.90
CA MET A 515 -30.90 12.51 10.69
C MET A 515 -29.75 13.08 9.84
N VAL A 516 -29.72 12.67 8.57
CA VAL A 516 -28.76 13.10 7.55
C VAL A 516 -29.31 14.30 6.78
N VAL A 517 -30.59 14.25 6.40
CA VAL A 517 -31.30 15.34 5.72
C VAL A 517 -32.78 15.31 6.07
N ASP A 518 -33.38 16.50 6.21
CA ASP A 518 -34.82 16.70 6.36
C ASP A 518 -35.34 17.54 5.18
N ASN A 519 -35.93 16.86 4.20
CA ASN A 519 -36.59 17.46 3.04
C ASN A 519 -38.12 17.25 3.12
N THR A 520 -38.68 17.15 4.32
CA THR A 520 -40.13 16.90 4.52
C THR A 520 -41.02 18.05 4.07
N ARG A 521 -40.44 19.24 3.86
CA ARG A 521 -41.13 20.45 3.36
C ARG A 521 -40.73 20.84 1.94
N GLU A 522 -39.83 20.09 1.33
CA GLU A 522 -39.29 20.37 0.01
C GLU A 522 -40.02 19.56 -1.07
N SER A 523 -40.09 20.12 -2.28
CA SER A 523 -40.67 19.45 -3.45
C SER A 523 -39.55 18.90 -4.33
N CYS A 524 -39.14 17.66 -4.06
CA CYS A 524 -37.99 17.01 -4.71
C CYS A 524 -38.42 16.16 -5.93
N LYS A 525 -37.61 16.16 -6.99
CA LYS A 525 -37.84 15.37 -8.22
C LYS A 525 -36.52 14.93 -8.85
N SER A 526 -36.51 13.78 -9.52
CA SER A 526 -35.31 13.25 -10.18
C SER A 526 -34.12 13.16 -9.21
N TRP A 527 -32.89 13.39 -9.69
CA TRP A 527 -31.66 13.30 -8.91
C TRP A 527 -31.61 14.26 -7.73
N GLN A 528 -31.34 13.71 -6.55
CA GLN A 528 -31.07 14.45 -5.32
C GLN A 528 -29.62 14.15 -4.88
N VAL A 529 -28.82 15.19 -4.71
CA VAL A 529 -27.45 15.09 -4.18
C VAL A 529 -27.43 15.74 -2.80
N ILE A 530 -27.01 14.98 -1.80
CA ILE A 530 -27.04 15.40 -0.40
C ILE A 530 -25.62 15.33 0.15
N LYS A 531 -25.20 16.40 0.83
CA LYS A 531 -23.91 16.50 1.51
C LYS A 531 -24.14 16.75 2.99
N PHE A 532 -23.34 16.12 3.83
CA PHE A 532 -23.42 16.18 5.28
C PHE A 532 -22.03 15.97 5.89
N PRO A 533 -21.81 16.33 7.17
CA PRO A 533 -20.53 16.08 7.83
C PRO A 533 -20.13 14.61 7.79
N GLU A 534 -18.85 14.35 7.52
CA GLU A 534 -18.26 13.00 7.51
C GLU A 534 -18.63 12.24 8.79
N ARG A 535 -19.25 11.06 8.63
CA ARG A 535 -19.61 10.18 9.75
C ARG A 535 -19.57 8.71 9.34
N PRO A 536 -19.36 7.77 10.28
CA PRO A 536 -19.48 6.36 9.99
C PRO A 536 -20.94 5.97 9.71
N VAL A 537 -21.16 5.20 8.65
CA VAL A 537 -22.47 4.73 8.22
C VAL A 537 -22.41 3.23 7.93
N VAL A 538 -23.39 2.49 8.46
CA VAL A 538 -23.64 1.08 8.13
C VAL A 538 -25.04 0.93 7.53
N PHE A 539 -26.03 1.65 8.07
CA PHE A 539 -27.39 1.65 7.58
C PHE A 539 -27.80 3.04 7.08
N ILE A 540 -28.64 3.05 6.05
CA ILE A 540 -29.32 4.23 5.55
C ILE A 540 -30.81 3.92 5.51
N ARG A 541 -31.64 4.78 6.12
CA ARG A 541 -33.09 4.72 6.06
C ARG A 541 -33.61 5.92 5.30
N ILE A 542 -34.35 5.66 4.22
CA ILE A 542 -35.02 6.68 3.42
C ILE A 542 -36.52 6.59 3.70
N VAL A 543 -37.11 7.69 4.17
CA VAL A 543 -38.53 7.75 4.52
C VAL A 543 -39.21 8.83 3.69
N GLY A 544 -40.02 8.40 2.73
CA GLY A 544 -40.96 9.26 2.03
C GLY A 544 -42.08 9.74 2.95
N THR A 545 -42.36 11.03 2.89
CA THR A 545 -43.43 11.70 3.66
C THR A 545 -44.52 12.27 2.76
N HIS A 546 -44.20 12.57 1.50
CA HIS A 546 -45.16 13.06 0.52
C HIS A 546 -44.83 12.54 -0.88
N ASN A 547 -45.88 12.35 -1.69
CA ASN A 547 -45.82 12.17 -3.14
C ASN A 547 -47.07 12.83 -3.74
N THR A 548 -46.89 13.68 -4.76
CA THR A 548 -48.00 14.42 -5.38
C THR A 548 -48.94 13.56 -6.25
N ALA A 549 -48.53 12.34 -6.62
CA ALA A 549 -49.29 11.47 -7.51
C ALA A 549 -50.08 10.36 -6.80
N ASN A 550 -49.55 9.78 -5.71
CA ASN A 550 -50.16 8.66 -4.98
C ASN A 550 -49.55 8.48 -3.58
N GLU A 551 -49.98 7.47 -2.83
CA GLU A 551 -49.53 7.19 -1.46
C GLU A 551 -48.27 6.31 -1.36
N VAL A 552 -47.43 6.27 -2.40
CA VAL A 552 -46.24 5.41 -2.46
C VAL A 552 -45.00 6.25 -2.78
N PHE A 553 -43.93 6.11 -1.99
CA PHE A 553 -42.64 6.71 -2.26
C PHE A 553 -41.83 5.81 -3.20
N HIS A 554 -41.27 6.35 -4.28
CA HIS A 554 -40.51 5.57 -5.28
C HIS A 554 -39.09 6.10 -5.41
N CYS A 555 -38.11 5.22 -5.26
CA CYS A 555 -36.69 5.50 -5.45
C CYS A 555 -36.11 4.50 -6.46
N VAL A 556 -35.54 5.03 -7.55
CA VAL A 556 -35.01 4.25 -8.68
C VAL A 556 -33.62 3.74 -8.34
N HIS A 557 -32.73 4.63 -7.90
CA HIS A 557 -31.32 4.33 -7.63
C HIS A 557 -30.84 5.02 -6.37
N PHE A 558 -29.91 4.38 -5.66
CA PHE A 558 -29.21 4.96 -4.52
C PHE A 558 -27.71 4.67 -4.60
N GLU A 559 -26.90 5.68 -4.30
CA GLU A 559 -25.46 5.54 -4.16
C GLU A 559 -24.89 6.38 -3.00
N CYS A 560 -23.86 5.85 -2.36
CA CYS A 560 -23.08 6.58 -1.37
C CYS A 560 -21.63 6.05 -1.35
N PRO A 561 -20.60 6.91 -1.29
CA PRO A 561 -20.65 8.35 -1.55
C PRO A 561 -21.19 8.68 -2.95
N SER A 562 -21.66 9.91 -3.13
CA SER A 562 -22.13 10.39 -4.44
C SER A 562 -21.00 10.42 -5.48
N SER A 563 -21.25 9.98 -6.71
CA SER A 563 -20.25 9.97 -7.80
C SER A 563 -19.88 11.36 -8.36
N GLU A 564 -20.62 12.42 -8.01
CA GLU A 564 -20.32 13.79 -8.47
C GLU A 564 -19.37 14.54 -7.51
N ASP A 565 -18.17 14.89 -7.99
CA ASP A 565 -17.21 15.74 -7.29
C ASP A 565 -17.51 17.25 -7.44
N VAL A 566 -17.72 17.90 -6.29
CA VAL A 566 -17.31 19.26 -5.85
C VAL A 566 -17.62 20.54 -6.67
N ASN A 567 -17.97 20.56 -7.96
CA ASN A 567 -18.10 21.85 -8.70
C ASN A 567 -19.35 22.09 -9.57
N SER A 568 -20.41 21.28 -9.47
CA SER A 568 -21.72 21.63 -10.05
C SER A 568 -22.56 22.42 -9.04
N GLN A 569 -22.68 23.73 -9.27
CA GLN A 569 -23.78 24.52 -8.69
C GLN A 569 -25.11 23.96 -9.22
N SER A 570 -25.70 23.03 -8.48
CA SER A 570 -27.13 22.76 -8.55
C SER A 570 -27.63 22.44 -7.14
N CYS A 571 -28.25 23.46 -6.54
CA CYS A 571 -28.98 23.48 -5.27
C CYS A 571 -28.29 22.86 -4.04
N SER A 572 -27.32 23.58 -3.48
CA SER A 572 -26.87 23.37 -2.10
C SER A 572 -27.85 24.01 -1.12
N VAL A 573 -28.70 23.22 -0.46
CA VAL A 573 -29.41 23.69 0.75
C VAL A 573 -28.44 23.55 1.92
N THR A 574 -27.87 24.66 2.36
CA THR A 574 -27.06 24.73 3.58
C THR A 574 -28.01 25.10 4.72
N VAL A 575 -28.17 24.21 5.71
CA VAL A 575 -28.99 24.48 6.90
C VAL A 575 -28.20 25.37 7.86
N SER A 576 -28.64 26.61 8.03
CA SER A 576 -28.18 27.50 9.11
C SER A 576 -29.10 27.34 10.33
N LEU A 577 -28.50 27.01 11.47
CA LEU A 577 -29.17 26.97 12.78
C LEU A 577 -29.62 28.39 13.16
N GLY A 578 -30.92 28.58 13.29
CA GLY A 578 -31.52 29.86 13.67
C GLY A 578 -31.33 30.18 15.15
N ASN A 579 -30.77 31.36 15.45
CA ASN A 579 -30.87 32.00 16.74
C ASN A 579 -31.93 33.09 16.71
N LYS A 580 -32.87 33.03 17.65
CA LYS A 580 -33.90 34.04 17.91
C LYS A 580 -33.27 35.40 18.21
N ASN A 581 -33.80 36.48 17.64
CA ASN A 581 -34.23 37.65 18.43
C ASN A 581 -35.02 38.70 17.63
N LYS A 582 -35.71 39.51 18.42
CA LYS A 582 -36.82 40.43 18.20
C LYS A 582 -36.51 41.72 17.43
N GLU A 583 -37.60 42.22 16.83
CA GLU A 583 -38.09 43.63 16.84
C GLU A 583 -37.55 44.69 15.85
N THR A 584 -38.55 45.42 15.33
CA THR A 584 -38.62 46.85 14.93
C THR A 584 -38.15 47.33 13.55
N SER A 585 -39.15 47.54 12.68
CA SER A 585 -39.50 48.79 11.97
C SER A 585 -38.38 49.75 11.53
N THR A 586 -38.23 50.01 10.22
CA THR A 586 -38.74 51.21 9.50
C THR A 586 -38.18 51.33 8.08
N SER A 587 -38.97 51.98 7.23
CA SER A 587 -38.77 52.51 5.88
C SER A 587 -37.38 53.08 5.53
N SER A 588 -36.91 52.90 4.28
CA SER A 588 -37.01 53.88 3.16
C SER A 588 -35.85 53.75 2.13
N VAL A 589 -36.24 53.56 0.86
CA VAL A 589 -35.81 54.23 -0.39
C VAL A 589 -34.35 54.69 -0.59
N GLY A 590 -33.80 54.35 -1.78
CA GLY A 590 -32.83 55.17 -2.54
C GLY A 590 -31.49 54.46 -2.80
N SER A 591 -31.33 53.72 -3.90
CA SER A 591 -30.75 54.17 -5.18
C SER A 591 -29.54 55.11 -5.06
N SER A 592 -28.34 54.60 -5.38
CA SER A 592 -27.42 55.22 -6.34
C SER A 592 -26.15 54.39 -6.48
N THR A 593 -25.95 53.90 -7.69
CA THR A 593 -24.70 53.40 -8.28
C THR A 593 -23.66 54.50 -8.47
N SER A 594 -22.38 54.13 -8.34
CA SER A 594 -21.14 54.67 -8.98
C SER A 594 -20.03 54.66 -7.91
N THR A 595 -18.78 54.25 -8.08
CA THR A 595 -17.90 53.93 -9.22
C THR A 595 -16.49 53.75 -8.62
N VAL A 596 -15.63 52.97 -9.29
CA VAL A 596 -14.17 53.18 -9.43
C VAL A 596 -13.30 52.86 -8.21
N GLU A 597 -12.56 51.75 -8.27
CA GLU A 597 -11.10 51.62 -8.51
C GLU A 597 -10.22 52.23 -7.41
N GLU A 598 -9.39 51.42 -6.74
CA GLU A 598 -7.94 51.36 -7.03
C GLU A 598 -7.18 50.50 -6.00
N ASN A 599 -6.07 49.97 -6.51
CA ASN A 599 -5.07 49.10 -5.89
C ASN A 599 -4.34 49.73 -4.68
N ALA A 600 -3.82 48.88 -3.77
CA ALA A 600 -2.38 48.81 -3.43
C ALA A 600 -2.13 48.03 -2.10
N GLN A 601 -1.61 46.81 -2.25
CA GLN A 601 -0.26 46.35 -1.87
C GLN A 601 0.49 46.88 -0.61
N PHE A 602 1.19 45.91 0.03
CA PHE A 602 2.27 45.97 1.05
C PHE A 602 1.84 46.34 2.49
N ALA A 603 2.43 45.89 3.61
CA ALA A 603 3.37 44.87 4.10
C ALA A 603 3.94 45.43 5.45
N GLU A 604 4.65 44.61 6.23
CA GLU A 604 5.47 44.92 7.44
C GLU A 604 4.77 44.82 8.83
N THR A 605 5.09 43.80 9.67
CA THR A 605 6.18 43.68 10.71
C THR A 605 6.04 44.66 11.88
N ALA A 606 6.34 44.40 13.16
CA ALA A 606 6.81 43.29 14.01
C ALA A 606 6.74 43.77 15.49
N LEU A 607 7.24 42.94 16.44
CA LEU A 607 7.71 43.24 17.83
C LEU A 607 6.65 43.17 18.96
N GLU A 608 6.71 42.16 19.84
CA GLU A 608 7.57 41.94 21.04
C GLU A 608 6.97 42.52 22.33
N ALA A 609 6.82 41.68 23.36
CA ALA A 609 7.32 41.91 24.73
C ALA A 609 6.85 40.81 25.70
N GLU A 610 7.82 40.24 26.42
CA GLU A 610 7.69 39.37 27.59
C GLU A 610 7.10 40.10 28.81
N GLU A 611 6.50 39.37 29.74
CA GLU A 611 6.82 39.52 31.18
C GLU A 611 6.29 38.33 32.02
N VAL A 612 7.15 37.85 32.92
CA VAL A 612 6.99 36.74 33.87
C VAL A 612 7.07 37.31 35.28
N ILE A 613 6.08 37.12 36.18
CA ILE A 613 6.27 37.15 37.65
C ILE A 613 5.30 36.19 38.39
N VAL A 614 5.88 35.10 38.92
CA VAL A 614 5.77 34.36 40.21
C VAL A 614 4.56 34.56 41.18
N PRO A 615 4.06 33.49 41.86
CA PRO A 615 2.92 33.50 42.79
C PRO A 615 3.32 33.58 44.30
N PRO A 616 2.38 33.75 45.24
CA PRO A 616 2.64 33.56 46.66
C PRO A 616 2.09 32.24 47.24
N ALA A 617 2.77 31.82 48.31
CA ALA A 617 2.67 30.55 49.01
C ALA A 617 1.67 30.52 50.18
N ALA A 618 1.56 29.32 50.75
CA ALA A 618 0.67 28.81 51.78
C ALA A 618 0.65 29.51 53.16
N VAL A 619 -0.46 29.31 53.88
CA VAL A 619 -0.53 29.29 55.35
C VAL A 619 -1.45 28.12 55.77
N GLY A 620 -0.96 27.24 56.63
CA GLY A 620 -1.74 26.15 57.23
C GLY A 620 -2.39 26.52 58.57
N ASN A 621 -3.33 25.70 59.03
CA ASN A 621 -3.40 25.25 60.44
C ASN A 621 -4.50 24.22 60.73
N HIS A 622 -4.11 23.23 61.55
CA HIS A 622 -4.84 22.57 62.64
C HIS A 622 -6.06 21.63 62.42
N SER A 623 -5.78 20.32 62.54
CA SER A 623 -6.28 19.34 63.54
C SER A 623 -7.75 19.32 63.99
N ASN A 624 -8.43 18.18 63.78
CA ASN A 624 -9.18 17.35 64.76
C ASN A 624 -9.94 16.22 64.01
N ASN A 625 -9.62 14.93 64.25
CA ASN A 625 -10.23 13.98 65.21
C ASN A 625 -11.63 13.42 64.83
N LEU A 626 -11.66 12.09 64.67
CA LEU A 626 -12.71 11.11 65.04
C LEU A 626 -14.12 11.26 64.45
N PHE A 627 -14.50 10.41 63.48
CA PHE A 627 -15.21 9.14 63.65
C PHE A 627 -15.36 8.42 62.30
#